data_AF-A0AAD5XZI1-F1
#
_entry.id   AF-A0AAD5XZI1-F1
#
_cell.length_a   1.000
_cell.length_b   1.000
_cell.length_c   1.000
_cell.angle_alpha   90.00
_cell.angle_beta   90.00
_cell.angle_gamma   90.00
#
_symmetry.space_group_name_H-M   'P 1'
#
loop_
_entity.id
_entity.type
_entity.pdbx_description
1 polymer ?
#
loop_
_entity_poly.entity_id
_entity_poly.type
_entity_poly.pdbx_seq_one_letter_code
_entity_poly.pdbx_strand_id
1 'polypeptide(L)'
;MTLMLSLLVNLTKIFSLTNFKKLCLGLLNKVNLKPWDVVGIWSPNHHQYLSAVYGVLNAGLTITTANPAYKVDEVVYQMKDANAKVLILNELNLKEGLEAAKILKIKKENIFVFGEKKNEGVRTSHSNMIANLIMANSFESKDIKEDDMFIGVLPFYHMYGLGVVAPLAFMNRIGIVVVEKFVFERFLNTLSVYKVTTAHIVPPMAILLAKSPETKKFDLASLRLLISAAAPLGLELSVEVRHALGIPIKQAYGMTELSPISHMTITENIVDGSVGVLVPNQEAQIVNPETGKKLGFNEEGELWLRGPNVMLGYLNNDKATKETIVDGWLHTGDIAKVDENGNFYIVDRLKELIKYKAFQIAPAELEALLLTHPKLADAAVIPVPHDMAGEVPRAYVVKKPGIKCTESEVKEFVAARVANFKTLRGYLLITKAINNEYCDIFFILFRWGYLY
;
A
#
# COMPACT_ATOMS: atom_id res chain seq x y z
N MET A 1 -26.51 30.97 33.31
CA MET A 1 -26.96 31.91 32.28
C MET A 1 -26.96 31.11 30.96
N THR A 2 -27.92 30.22 30.65
CA THR A 2 -29.39 30.40 30.62
C THR A 2 -29.73 31.77 30.01
N LEU A 3 -30.50 31.92 28.93
CA LEU A 3 -31.64 31.14 28.46
C LEU A 3 -32.04 31.71 27.08
N MET A 4 -32.63 30.87 26.21
CA MET A 4 -33.73 31.12 25.25
C MET A 4 -33.48 30.35 23.94
N LEU A 5 -34.00 29.12 23.77
CA LEU A 5 -35.40 28.82 23.38
C LEU A 5 -35.87 29.77 22.26
N SER A 6 -35.79 29.33 21.00
CA SER A 6 -36.77 28.46 20.32
C SER A 6 -37.68 29.31 19.43
N LEU A 7 -37.56 29.14 18.11
CA LEU A 7 -38.59 29.35 17.08
C LEU A 7 -37.96 28.90 15.74
N LEU A 8 -38.09 27.61 15.42
CA LEU A 8 -39.08 27.07 14.48
C LEU A 8 -38.77 27.36 12.99
N VAL A 9 -38.03 26.44 12.35
CA VAL A 9 -38.54 25.72 11.16
C VAL A 9 -38.13 24.25 11.22
N ASN A 10 -39.09 23.44 11.62
CA ASN A 10 -39.53 22.16 11.05
C ASN A 10 -38.54 21.29 10.22
N LEU A 11 -38.08 20.21 10.86
CA LEU A 11 -38.08 18.80 10.44
C LEU A 11 -38.17 18.49 8.93
N THR A 12 -37.02 18.36 8.28
CA THR A 12 -36.73 17.23 7.37
C THR A 12 -35.24 17.16 7.05
N LYS A 13 -34.56 16.09 7.51
CA LYS A 13 -33.35 15.51 6.90
C LYS A 13 -32.24 16.51 6.49
N ILE A 14 -31.35 16.79 7.44
CA ILE A 14 -30.00 17.29 7.18
C ILE A 14 -29.23 16.21 6.39
N PHE A 15 -29.32 16.29 5.06
CA PHE A 15 -28.42 15.61 4.14
C PHE A 15 -27.03 16.23 4.31
N SER A 16 -26.09 15.50 4.92
CA SER A 16 -24.68 15.48 4.52
C SER A 16 -24.02 16.84 4.14
N LEU A 17 -24.16 17.88 4.96
CA LEU A 17 -23.60 19.22 4.70
C LEU A 17 -22.07 19.22 4.52
N THR A 18 -21.38 18.21 5.06
CA THR A 18 -19.92 18.12 5.06
C THR A 18 -19.35 17.69 3.70
N ASN A 19 -20.06 16.87 2.92
CA ASN A 19 -19.52 16.27 1.70
C ASN A 19 -19.58 17.21 0.49
N PHE A 20 -20.64 18.00 0.34
CA PHE A 20 -20.75 18.90 -0.80
C PHE A 20 -19.79 20.10 -0.70
N LYS A 21 -19.51 20.61 0.51
CA LYS A 21 -18.51 21.67 0.72
C LYS A 21 -17.10 21.19 0.37
N LYS A 22 -16.76 19.95 0.74
CA LYS A 22 -15.50 19.31 0.36
C LYS A 22 -15.40 19.14 -1.16
N LEU A 23 -16.46 18.68 -1.81
CA LEU A 23 -16.50 18.57 -3.27
C LEU A 23 -16.31 19.94 -3.93
N CYS A 24 -17.03 20.97 -3.48
CA CYS A 24 -16.89 22.35 -3.97
C CYS A 24 -15.44 22.83 -3.90
N LEU A 25 -14.80 22.75 -2.72
CA LEU A 25 -13.40 23.14 -2.55
C LEU A 25 -12.44 22.30 -3.38
N GLY A 26 -12.71 21.00 -3.55
CA GLY A 26 -11.91 20.11 -4.40
C GLY A 26 -11.97 20.49 -5.87
N LEU A 27 -13.17 20.75 -6.40
CA LEU A 27 -13.37 21.17 -7.78
C LEU A 27 -12.69 22.52 -8.07
N LEU A 28 -12.73 23.47 -7.14
CA LEU A 28 -12.11 24.78 -7.31
C LEU A 28 -10.59 24.76 -7.10
N ASN A 29 -10.09 24.11 -6.05
CA ASN A 29 -8.70 24.25 -5.63
C ASN A 29 -7.78 23.13 -6.09
N LYS A 30 -8.32 21.95 -6.39
CA LYS A 30 -7.53 20.78 -6.82
C LYS A 30 -7.70 20.51 -8.31
N VAL A 31 -8.94 20.53 -8.80
CA VAL A 31 -9.23 20.40 -10.23
C VAL A 31 -9.03 21.73 -10.98
N ASN A 32 -9.02 22.85 -10.25
CA ASN A 32 -8.82 24.20 -10.79
C ASN A 32 -9.90 24.62 -11.80
N LEU A 33 -11.14 24.15 -11.60
CA LEU A 33 -12.28 24.60 -12.40
C LEU A 33 -12.58 26.07 -12.17
N LYS A 34 -13.01 26.75 -13.23
CA LYS A 34 -13.41 28.16 -13.20
C LYS A 34 -14.94 28.28 -13.20
N PRO A 35 -15.49 29.40 -12.70
CA PRO A 35 -16.93 29.63 -12.80
C PRO A 35 -17.44 29.36 -14.21
N TRP A 36 -18.62 28.76 -14.30
CA TRP A 36 -19.27 28.29 -15.54
C TRP A 36 -18.71 27.02 -16.18
N ASP A 37 -17.56 26.50 -15.74
CA ASP A 37 -17.08 25.19 -16.20
C ASP A 37 -18.09 24.09 -15.90
N VAL A 38 -18.21 23.13 -16.83
CA VAL A 38 -19.26 22.12 -16.80
C VAL A 38 -18.77 20.81 -16.18
N VAL A 39 -19.53 20.31 -15.21
CA VAL A 39 -19.35 19.00 -14.58
C VAL A 39 -20.48 18.07 -15.04
N GLY A 40 -20.12 16.95 -15.66
CA GLY A 40 -21.04 15.90 -16.04
C GLY A 40 -21.28 14.92 -14.90
N ILE A 41 -22.53 14.58 -14.63
CA ILE A 41 -22.91 13.54 -13.66
C ILE A 41 -23.62 12.42 -14.41
N TRP A 42 -23.06 11.21 -14.37
CA TRP A 42 -23.67 10.01 -14.96
C TRP A 42 -23.80 8.93 -13.88
N SER A 43 -24.99 8.87 -13.29
CA SER A 43 -25.26 8.00 -12.14
C SER A 43 -26.76 7.75 -11.99
N PRO A 44 -27.20 6.59 -11.47
CA PRO A 44 -28.56 6.41 -10.98
C PRO A 44 -28.81 7.25 -9.72
N ASN A 45 -30.06 7.28 -9.27
CA ASN A 45 -30.44 7.99 -8.04
C ASN A 45 -29.87 7.28 -6.80
N HIS A 46 -29.16 8.02 -5.94
CA HIS A 46 -28.73 7.57 -4.61
C HIS A 46 -28.50 8.79 -3.69
N HIS A 47 -28.27 8.54 -2.40
CA HIS A 47 -28.20 9.59 -1.38
C HIS A 47 -27.08 10.62 -1.58
N GLN A 48 -25.98 10.29 -2.26
CA GLN A 48 -24.87 11.22 -2.53
C GLN A 48 -25.09 12.05 -3.82
N TYR A 49 -26.05 11.67 -4.68
CA TYR A 49 -26.30 12.36 -5.96
C TYR A 49 -26.59 13.85 -5.75
N LEU A 50 -27.48 14.17 -4.80
CA LEU A 50 -27.80 15.55 -4.43
C LEU A 50 -26.60 16.29 -3.83
N SER A 51 -25.71 15.58 -3.11
CA SER A 51 -24.49 16.20 -2.58
C SER A 51 -23.53 16.62 -3.70
N ALA A 52 -23.44 15.84 -4.78
CA ALA A 52 -22.67 16.25 -5.96
C ALA A 52 -23.30 17.45 -6.65
N VAL A 53 -24.62 17.42 -6.89
CA VAL A 53 -25.34 18.53 -7.50
C VAL A 53 -25.14 19.82 -6.71
N TYR A 54 -25.43 19.83 -5.42
CA TYR A 54 -25.23 21.04 -4.62
C TYR A 54 -23.76 21.41 -4.46
N GLY A 55 -22.82 20.46 -4.49
CA GLY A 55 -21.38 20.76 -4.44
C GLY A 55 -20.89 21.50 -5.67
N VAL A 56 -21.33 21.09 -6.86
CA VAL A 56 -21.00 21.76 -8.13
C VAL A 56 -21.66 23.14 -8.19
N LEU A 57 -22.95 23.26 -7.85
CA LEU A 57 -23.65 24.55 -7.86
C LEU A 57 -23.02 25.55 -6.85
N ASN A 58 -22.66 25.10 -5.65
CA ASN A 58 -21.99 25.95 -4.66
C ASN A 58 -20.58 26.39 -5.09
N ALA A 59 -19.96 25.69 -6.03
CA ALA A 59 -18.69 26.08 -6.62
C ALA A 59 -18.83 27.14 -7.73
N GLY A 60 -20.06 27.55 -8.08
CA GLY A 60 -20.31 28.45 -9.21
C GLY A 60 -20.10 27.78 -10.57
N LEU A 61 -20.23 26.45 -10.62
CA LEU A 61 -20.03 25.62 -11.81
C LEU A 61 -21.37 25.20 -12.42
N THR A 62 -21.33 24.75 -13.67
CA THR A 62 -22.50 24.26 -14.41
C THR A 62 -22.59 22.74 -14.30
N ILE A 63 -23.80 22.18 -14.25
CA ILE A 63 -24.02 20.73 -14.22
C ILE A 63 -24.72 20.29 -15.50
N THR A 64 -24.27 19.17 -16.06
CA THR A 64 -25.05 18.38 -17.03
C THR A 64 -25.25 16.96 -16.46
N THR A 65 -26.48 16.47 -16.43
CA THR A 65 -26.81 15.14 -15.89
C THR A 65 -27.19 14.19 -17.01
N ALA A 66 -26.59 13.01 -17.08
CA ALA A 66 -26.93 11.98 -18.05
C ALA A 66 -27.82 10.91 -17.43
N ASN A 67 -28.75 10.38 -18.24
CA ASN A 67 -29.57 9.24 -17.84
C ASN A 67 -28.67 8.02 -17.60
N PRO A 68 -28.76 7.33 -16.46
CA PRO A 68 -27.95 6.13 -16.18
C PRO A 68 -28.11 5.00 -17.21
N ALA A 69 -29.24 4.97 -17.95
CA ALA A 69 -29.51 3.96 -18.98
C ALA A 69 -28.89 4.27 -20.35
N TYR A 70 -28.30 5.46 -20.55
CA TYR A 70 -27.65 5.81 -21.81
C TYR A 70 -26.45 4.91 -22.10
N LYS A 71 -26.20 4.68 -23.39
CA LYS A 71 -24.97 4.07 -23.88
C LYS A 71 -23.85 5.11 -23.97
N VAL A 72 -22.63 4.63 -24.10
CA VAL A 72 -21.41 5.46 -24.19
C VAL A 72 -21.57 6.58 -25.22
N ASP A 73 -22.03 6.26 -26.44
CA ASP A 73 -22.16 7.25 -27.52
C ASP A 73 -23.15 8.37 -27.20
N GLU A 74 -24.26 8.06 -26.52
CA GLU A 74 -25.29 9.02 -26.11
C GLU A 74 -24.75 9.97 -25.04
N VAL A 75 -24.01 9.43 -24.06
CA VAL A 75 -23.35 10.23 -23.03
C VAL A 75 -22.24 11.08 -23.61
N VAL A 76 -21.41 10.53 -24.49
CA VAL A 76 -20.35 11.27 -25.19
C VAL A 76 -20.95 12.43 -25.97
N TYR A 77 -22.03 12.21 -26.70
CA TYR A 77 -22.71 13.27 -27.44
C TYR A 77 -23.14 14.40 -26.51
N GLN A 78 -23.86 14.09 -25.43
CA GLN A 78 -24.34 15.07 -24.46
C GLN A 78 -23.20 15.82 -23.75
N MET A 79 -22.18 15.09 -23.29
CA MET A 79 -21.07 15.67 -22.52
C MET A 79 -20.17 16.54 -23.40
N LYS A 80 -20.05 16.19 -24.68
CA LYS A 80 -19.35 17.00 -25.67
C LYS A 80 -20.12 18.29 -25.99
N ASP A 81 -21.44 18.19 -26.19
CA ASP A 81 -22.31 19.35 -26.43
C ASP A 81 -22.29 20.32 -25.24
N ALA A 82 -22.36 19.79 -24.02
CA ALA A 82 -22.25 20.57 -22.79
C ALA A 82 -20.82 21.04 -22.46
N ASN A 83 -19.80 20.69 -23.25
CA ASN A 83 -18.40 20.99 -22.99
C ASN A 83 -17.93 20.58 -21.57
N ALA A 84 -18.32 19.38 -21.13
CA ALA A 84 -17.99 18.86 -19.81
C ALA A 84 -16.48 18.67 -19.63
N LYS A 85 -15.91 19.22 -18.55
CA LYS A 85 -14.48 19.13 -18.19
C LYS A 85 -14.19 18.06 -17.13
N VAL A 86 -15.23 17.62 -16.43
CA VAL A 86 -15.21 16.64 -15.33
C VAL A 86 -16.37 15.67 -15.50
N LEU A 87 -16.16 14.41 -15.12
CA LEU A 87 -17.22 13.41 -15.00
C LEU A 87 -17.31 12.89 -13.57
N ILE A 88 -18.52 12.78 -13.04
CA ILE A 88 -18.83 12.08 -11.79
C ILE A 88 -19.69 10.86 -12.16
N LEU A 89 -19.16 9.67 -11.90
CA LEU A 89 -19.71 8.38 -12.31
C LEU A 89 -20.24 7.60 -11.11
N ASN A 90 -21.13 6.64 -11.32
CA ASN A 90 -21.40 5.58 -10.35
C ASN A 90 -20.48 4.37 -10.60
N GLU A 91 -20.20 3.57 -9.58
CA GLU A 91 -19.48 2.29 -9.74
C GLU A 91 -20.10 1.41 -10.84
N LEU A 92 -21.43 1.39 -10.94
CA LEU A 92 -22.17 0.62 -11.95
C LEU A 92 -21.91 1.07 -13.39
N ASN A 93 -21.47 2.31 -13.60
CA ASN A 93 -21.19 2.90 -14.91
C ASN A 93 -19.68 3.19 -15.08
N LEU A 94 -18.81 2.66 -14.21
CA LEU A 94 -17.40 3.01 -14.22
C LEU A 94 -16.70 2.58 -15.51
N LYS A 95 -16.99 1.38 -16.00
CA LYS A 95 -16.35 0.83 -17.20
C LYS A 95 -16.70 1.67 -18.44
N GLU A 96 -17.98 1.92 -18.66
CA GLU A 96 -18.52 2.71 -19.76
C GLU A 96 -18.15 4.20 -19.61
N GLY A 97 -18.15 4.72 -18.38
CA GLY A 97 -17.77 6.10 -18.09
C GLY A 97 -16.29 6.38 -18.36
N LEU A 98 -15.39 5.42 -18.11
CA LEU A 98 -13.98 5.53 -18.49
C LEU A 98 -13.78 5.50 -20.01
N GLU A 99 -14.63 4.77 -20.74
CA GLU A 99 -14.63 4.78 -22.20
C GLU A 99 -15.10 6.14 -22.75
N ALA A 100 -16.23 6.65 -22.23
CA ALA A 100 -16.74 7.97 -22.58
C ALA A 100 -15.72 9.07 -22.30
N ALA A 101 -15.05 9.03 -21.14
CA ALA A 101 -14.03 10.01 -20.76
C ALA A 101 -12.83 10.04 -21.73
N LYS A 102 -12.40 8.88 -22.24
CA LYS A 102 -11.34 8.80 -23.26
C LYS A 102 -11.75 9.50 -24.55
N ILE A 103 -12.97 9.27 -25.02
CA ILE A 103 -13.51 9.89 -26.25
C ILE A 103 -13.64 11.41 -26.06
N LEU A 104 -14.10 11.84 -24.89
CA LEU A 104 -14.24 13.24 -24.50
C LEU A 104 -12.91 13.94 -24.19
N LYS A 105 -11.80 13.19 -24.13
CA LYS A 105 -10.46 13.67 -23.71
C LYS A 105 -10.47 14.29 -22.30
N ILE A 106 -11.35 13.82 -21.43
CA ILE A 106 -11.35 14.19 -20.01
C ILE A 106 -10.24 13.41 -19.32
N LYS A 107 -9.34 14.13 -18.64
CA LYS A 107 -8.22 13.52 -17.93
C LYS A 107 -8.73 12.63 -16.80
N LYS A 108 -8.00 11.55 -16.50
CA LYS A 108 -8.34 10.63 -15.41
C LYS A 108 -8.48 11.32 -14.05
N GLU A 109 -7.66 12.34 -13.78
CA GLU A 109 -7.73 13.18 -12.57
C GLU A 109 -9.01 14.00 -12.43
N ASN A 110 -9.79 14.12 -13.51
CA ASN A 110 -11.08 14.81 -13.59
C ASN A 110 -12.26 13.83 -13.64
N ILE A 111 -12.04 12.56 -13.28
CA ILE A 111 -13.08 11.54 -13.19
C ILE A 111 -13.26 11.18 -11.72
N PHE A 112 -14.46 11.40 -11.21
CA PHE A 112 -14.87 11.07 -9.85
C PHE A 112 -15.85 9.91 -9.88
N VAL A 113 -15.88 9.11 -8.83
CA VAL A 113 -16.82 8.00 -8.68
C VAL A 113 -17.59 8.17 -7.39
N PHE A 114 -18.91 8.08 -7.46
CA PHE A 114 -19.80 7.96 -6.32
C PHE A 114 -19.58 6.63 -5.64
N GLY A 115 -19.36 6.69 -4.34
CA GLY A 115 -18.90 5.58 -3.54
C GLY A 115 -17.89 6.10 -2.55
N GLU A 116 -18.06 5.73 -1.29
CA GLU A 116 -16.91 5.69 -0.41
C GLU A 116 -16.06 4.56 -0.99
N LYS A 117 -14.82 4.84 -1.42
CA LYS A 117 -13.84 3.77 -1.43
C LYS A 117 -13.91 3.21 -0.02
N LYS A 118 -14.37 1.96 0.10
CA LYS A 118 -14.73 1.37 1.39
C LYS A 118 -13.43 1.10 2.13
N ASN A 119 -12.89 2.15 2.70
CA ASN A 119 -11.75 2.12 3.57
C ASN A 119 -12.27 1.51 4.87
N GLU A 120 -11.98 0.23 5.08
CA GLU A 120 -12.46 -0.49 6.24
C GLU A 120 -11.68 0.00 7.46
N GLY A 121 -12.25 0.95 8.20
CA GLY A 121 -11.59 1.50 9.38
C GLY A 121 -11.30 0.40 10.40
N VAL A 122 -10.03 0.12 10.68
CA VAL A 122 -9.64 -0.90 11.66
C VAL A 122 -9.84 -0.36 13.07
N ARG A 123 -10.61 -1.06 13.91
CA ARG A 123 -10.75 -0.69 15.33
C ARG A 123 -9.67 -1.40 16.13
N THR A 124 -8.69 -0.64 16.62
CA THR A 124 -7.71 -1.13 17.60
C THR A 124 -8.05 -0.60 19.00
N SER A 125 -7.83 -1.43 20.03
CA SER A 125 -7.98 -1.02 21.44
C SER A 125 -6.66 -0.54 22.03
N HIS A 126 -6.72 0.17 23.16
CA HIS A 126 -5.52 0.51 23.93
C HIS A 126 -4.71 -0.73 24.32
N SER A 127 -5.37 -1.83 24.71
CA SER A 127 -4.69 -3.08 25.04
C SER A 127 -3.98 -3.70 23.84
N ASN A 128 -4.56 -3.60 22.63
CA ASN A 128 -3.89 -4.09 21.42
C ASN A 128 -2.60 -3.30 21.15
N MET A 129 -2.66 -1.97 21.25
CA MET A 129 -1.51 -1.09 21.05
C MET A 129 -0.41 -1.31 22.09
N ILE A 130 -0.78 -1.41 23.38
CA ILE A 130 0.17 -1.64 24.47
C ILE A 130 0.83 -3.01 24.30
N ALA A 131 0.05 -4.06 24.01
CA ALA A 131 0.60 -5.39 23.78
C ALA A 131 1.56 -5.37 22.59
N ASN A 132 1.18 -4.75 21.47
CA ASN A 132 2.06 -4.65 20.30
C ASN A 132 3.37 -3.94 20.61
N LEU A 133 3.29 -2.82 21.32
CA LEU A 133 4.47 -2.02 21.68
C LEU A 133 5.43 -2.79 22.60
N ILE A 134 4.92 -3.47 23.62
CA ILE A 134 5.74 -4.31 24.52
C ILE A 134 6.39 -5.46 23.74
N MET A 135 5.62 -6.14 22.89
CA MET A 135 6.11 -7.24 22.05
C MET A 135 7.21 -6.76 21.10
N ALA A 136 7.00 -5.64 20.39
CA ALA A 136 8.01 -5.05 19.52
C ALA A 136 9.25 -4.61 20.30
N ASN A 137 9.06 -3.96 21.45
CA ASN A 137 10.18 -3.47 22.25
C ASN A 137 11.05 -4.61 22.81
N SER A 138 10.50 -5.80 23.02
CA SER A 138 11.29 -6.96 23.48
C SER A 138 12.39 -7.39 22.49
N PHE A 139 12.27 -7.00 21.22
CA PHE A 139 13.29 -7.21 20.19
C PHE A 139 14.18 -5.99 20.03
N GLU A 140 13.61 -4.78 19.95
CA GLU A 140 14.38 -3.57 19.63
C GLU A 140 15.15 -2.99 20.83
N SER A 141 14.65 -3.15 22.06
CA SER A 141 15.30 -2.57 23.25
C SER A 141 16.74 -3.03 23.48
N LYS A 142 17.14 -4.19 22.94
CA LYS A 142 18.51 -4.69 22.99
C LYS A 142 19.47 -3.90 22.09
N ASP A 143 18.95 -3.33 21.01
CA ASP A 143 19.71 -2.55 20.03
C ASP A 143 19.80 -1.06 20.40
N ILE A 144 18.87 -0.61 21.26
CA ILE A 144 18.67 0.79 21.63
C ILE A 144 19.51 1.18 22.85
N LYS A 145 20.14 2.35 22.78
CA LYS A 145 20.91 3.02 23.83
C LYS A 145 20.25 4.34 24.23
N GLU A 146 20.58 4.84 25.41
CA GLU A 146 19.97 6.08 25.95
C GLU A 146 20.22 7.33 25.08
N ASP A 147 21.32 7.36 24.33
CA ASP A 147 21.72 8.45 23.44
C ASP A 147 21.29 8.23 21.98
N ASP A 148 20.49 7.20 21.71
CA ASP A 148 20.02 6.92 20.35
C ASP A 148 19.03 7.98 19.85
N MET A 149 18.95 8.06 18.52
CA MET A 149 18.12 9.01 17.80
C MET A 149 17.43 8.29 16.65
N PHE A 150 16.10 8.27 16.67
CA PHE A 150 15.26 7.76 15.59
C PHE A 150 14.93 8.86 14.58
N ILE A 151 14.45 8.44 13.41
CA ILE A 151 13.88 9.35 12.40
C ILE A 151 12.41 9.01 12.11
N GLY A 152 11.53 9.98 12.28
CA GLY A 152 10.11 9.92 11.94
C GLY A 152 9.89 10.29 10.47
N VAL A 153 10.39 9.47 9.55
CA VAL A 153 10.23 9.65 8.09
C VAL A 153 9.03 8.87 7.53
N LEU A 154 8.59 7.85 8.26
CA LEU A 154 7.39 7.10 7.93
C LEU A 154 6.14 7.87 8.37
N PRO A 155 5.02 7.75 7.65
CA PRO A 155 3.87 8.60 7.91
C PRO A 155 3.15 8.26 9.21
N PHE A 156 2.88 9.27 10.04
CA PHE A 156 2.15 9.12 11.32
C PHE A 156 0.63 9.00 11.18
N TYR A 157 0.07 9.05 9.97
CA TYR A 157 -1.32 8.63 9.75
C TYR A 157 -1.44 7.13 9.47
N HIS A 158 -0.31 6.40 9.35
CA HIS A 158 -0.25 4.96 9.14
C HIS A 158 0.26 4.25 10.41
N MET A 159 -0.22 3.03 10.68
CA MET A 159 0.06 2.31 11.92
C MET A 159 1.55 2.02 12.14
N TYR A 160 2.35 1.89 11.08
CA TYR A 160 3.79 1.68 11.22
C TYR A 160 4.50 2.91 11.83
N GLY A 161 4.23 4.11 11.32
CA GLY A 161 4.82 5.33 11.89
C GLY A 161 4.21 5.68 13.26
N LEU A 162 2.88 5.61 13.36
CA LEU A 162 2.13 6.02 14.56
C LEU A 162 2.20 5.01 15.71
N GLY A 163 2.13 3.73 15.39
CA GLY A 163 2.01 2.64 16.36
C GLY A 163 3.33 2.00 16.76
N VAL A 164 4.38 2.18 15.95
CA VAL A 164 5.69 1.55 16.18
C VAL A 164 6.78 2.61 16.34
N VAL A 165 7.10 3.36 15.29
CA VAL A 165 8.29 4.24 15.28
C VAL A 165 8.25 5.29 16.40
N ALA A 166 7.19 6.09 16.47
CA ALA A 166 7.09 7.13 17.49
C ALA A 166 6.92 6.55 18.91
N PRO A 167 6.03 5.57 19.17
CA PRO A 167 5.88 5.01 20.51
C PRO A 167 7.11 4.26 21.02
N LEU A 168 7.87 3.56 20.16
CA LEU A 168 9.12 2.90 20.58
C LEU A 168 10.19 3.92 20.99
N ALA A 169 10.30 5.04 20.27
CA ALA A 169 11.19 6.12 20.68
C ALA A 169 10.81 6.66 22.08
N PHE A 170 9.52 6.90 22.32
CA PHE A 170 9.03 7.38 23.62
C PHE A 170 9.20 6.35 24.74
N MET A 171 8.93 5.08 24.46
CA MET A 171 9.04 3.99 25.43
C MET A 171 10.49 3.79 25.89
N ASN A 172 11.45 3.94 24.97
CA ASN A 172 12.88 3.83 25.27
C ASN A 172 13.53 5.16 25.67
N ARG A 173 12.74 6.25 25.74
CA ARG A 173 13.20 7.61 26.13
C ARG A 173 14.30 8.17 25.24
N ILE A 174 14.24 7.86 23.95
CA ILE A 174 15.20 8.34 22.94
C ILE A 174 14.58 9.44 22.07
N GLY A 175 15.43 10.18 21.36
CA GLY A 175 14.97 11.25 20.47
C GLY A 175 14.35 10.72 19.18
N ILE A 176 13.45 11.51 18.58
CA ILE A 176 12.93 11.26 17.23
C ILE A 176 12.94 12.56 16.42
N VAL A 177 13.60 12.53 15.26
CA VAL A 177 13.61 13.67 14.32
C VAL A 177 12.54 13.46 13.27
N VAL A 178 11.52 14.31 13.26
CA VAL A 178 10.38 14.17 12.34
C VAL A 178 10.67 14.85 11.00
N VAL A 179 10.37 14.16 9.91
CA VAL A 179 10.49 14.68 8.55
C VAL A 179 9.12 14.77 7.91
N GLU A 180 8.70 15.98 7.54
CA GLU A 180 7.35 16.24 6.99
C GLU A 180 7.10 15.52 5.66
N LYS A 181 8.09 15.53 4.77
CA LYS A 181 8.04 14.88 3.46
C LYS A 181 9.38 14.25 3.14
N PHE A 182 9.34 13.01 2.64
CA PHE A 182 10.53 12.36 2.13
C PHE A 182 11.04 13.03 0.86
N VAL A 183 12.27 13.52 0.95
CA VAL A 183 13.13 13.91 -0.17
C VAL A 183 14.49 13.31 0.14
N PHE A 184 15.06 12.52 -0.77
CA PHE A 184 16.19 11.66 -0.44
C PHE A 184 17.41 12.42 0.09
N GLU A 185 17.81 13.52 -0.55
CA GLU A 185 18.92 14.36 -0.09
C GLU A 185 18.65 14.98 1.29
N ARG A 186 17.43 15.47 1.53
CA ARG A 186 17.02 15.99 2.85
C ARG A 186 17.04 14.89 3.90
N PHE A 187 16.61 13.68 3.56
CA PHE A 187 16.67 12.51 4.44
C PHE A 187 18.11 12.19 4.83
N LEU A 188 19.03 12.08 3.87
CA LEU A 188 20.47 11.87 4.13
C LEU A 188 21.06 12.99 5.00
N ASN A 189 20.75 14.25 4.69
CA ASN A 189 21.18 15.39 5.49
C ASN A 189 20.65 15.31 6.92
N THR A 190 19.38 14.93 7.12
CA THR A 190 18.78 14.74 8.44
C THR A 190 19.48 13.62 9.22
N LEU A 191 19.76 12.48 8.58
CA LEU A 191 20.52 11.40 9.22
C LEU A 191 21.89 11.89 9.71
N SER A 192 22.58 12.67 8.88
CA SER A 192 23.93 13.16 9.17
C SER A 192 23.98 14.26 10.23
N VAL A 193 23.13 15.30 10.10
CA VAL A 193 23.12 16.46 10.99
C VAL A 193 22.63 16.10 12.38
N TYR A 194 21.56 15.31 12.48
CA TYR A 194 20.98 14.93 13.77
C TYR A 194 21.56 13.62 14.32
N LYS A 195 22.57 13.05 13.65
CA LYS A 195 23.27 11.85 14.09
C LYS A 195 22.30 10.70 14.40
N VAL A 196 21.35 10.49 13.48
CA VAL A 196 20.34 9.42 13.60
C VAL A 196 21.05 8.08 13.67
N THR A 197 20.69 7.27 14.68
CA THR A 197 21.35 5.99 14.95
C THR A 197 20.57 4.80 14.44
N THR A 198 19.24 4.91 14.35
CA THR A 198 18.37 3.85 13.83
C THR A 198 17.26 4.44 12.97
N ALA A 199 16.99 3.79 11.83
CA ALA A 199 15.93 4.23 10.93
C ALA A 199 15.02 3.07 10.51
N HIS A 200 13.73 3.21 10.82
CA HIS A 200 12.66 2.43 10.20
C HIS A 200 12.36 3.01 8.82
N ILE A 201 12.44 2.16 7.81
CA ILE A 201 12.34 2.52 6.39
C ILE A 201 11.43 1.54 5.64
N VAL A 202 11.22 1.84 4.36
CA VAL A 202 10.55 0.95 3.39
C VAL A 202 11.54 0.54 2.29
N PRO A 203 11.31 -0.57 1.56
CA PRO A 203 12.27 -1.09 0.57
C PRO A 203 12.81 -0.08 -0.47
N PRO A 204 12.04 0.89 -1.01
CA PRO A 204 12.56 1.90 -1.94
C PRO A 204 13.62 2.81 -1.32
N MET A 205 13.48 3.12 -0.03
CA MET A 205 14.49 3.88 0.68
C MET A 205 15.77 3.07 0.83
N ALA A 206 15.65 1.76 1.09
CA ALA A 206 16.79 0.84 1.12
C ALA A 206 17.49 0.78 -0.26
N ILE A 207 16.74 0.73 -1.37
CA ILE A 207 17.30 0.80 -2.72
C ILE A 207 18.08 2.10 -2.93
N LEU A 208 17.50 3.24 -2.57
CA LEU A 208 18.15 4.54 -2.71
C LEU A 208 19.43 4.62 -1.87
N LEU A 209 19.38 4.17 -0.62
CA LEU A 209 20.54 4.11 0.27
C LEU A 209 21.66 3.26 -0.32
N ALA A 210 21.35 2.07 -0.85
CA ALA A 210 22.34 1.15 -1.40
C ALA A 210 22.94 1.62 -2.74
N LYS A 211 22.13 2.21 -3.63
CA LYS A 211 22.50 2.42 -5.03
C LYS A 211 22.81 3.87 -5.40
N SER A 212 22.31 4.84 -4.64
CA SER A 212 22.47 6.24 -5.01
C SER A 212 23.90 6.74 -4.69
N PRO A 213 24.57 7.43 -5.63
CA PRO A 213 25.86 8.06 -5.34
C PRO A 213 25.75 9.19 -4.31
N GLU A 214 24.55 9.77 -4.14
CA GLU A 214 24.29 10.82 -3.15
C GLU A 214 24.56 10.33 -1.72
N THR A 215 24.30 9.05 -1.43
CA THR A 215 24.55 8.46 -0.10
C THR A 215 25.99 8.69 0.37
N LYS A 216 26.97 8.60 -0.55
CA LYS A 216 28.40 8.76 -0.25
C LYS A 216 28.82 10.20 0.06
N LYS A 217 27.95 11.19 -0.19
CA LYS A 217 28.23 12.61 0.07
C LYS A 217 27.97 13.02 1.51
N PHE A 218 27.29 12.18 2.29
CA PHE A 218 26.90 12.48 3.67
C PHE A 218 27.65 11.58 4.65
N ASP A 219 28.02 12.15 5.80
CA ASP A 219 28.54 11.39 6.93
C ASP A 219 27.39 10.67 7.66
N LEU A 220 27.30 9.35 7.47
CA LEU A 220 26.29 8.49 8.09
C LEU A 220 26.87 7.58 9.19
N ALA A 221 28.06 7.88 9.73
CA ALA A 221 28.74 7.01 10.69
C ALA A 221 27.94 6.75 11.98
N SER A 222 26.99 7.63 12.32
CA SER A 222 26.11 7.45 13.49
C SER A 222 25.02 6.40 13.26
N LEU A 223 24.62 6.14 12.02
CA LEU A 223 23.60 5.15 11.71
C LEU A 223 24.16 3.75 11.94
N ARG A 224 23.49 2.95 12.78
CA ARG A 224 23.94 1.61 13.21
C ARG A 224 22.97 0.51 12.83
N LEU A 225 21.71 0.83 12.59
CA LEU A 225 20.67 -0.15 12.31
C LEU A 225 19.60 0.41 11.37
N LEU A 226 19.19 -0.43 10.42
CA LEU A 226 18.01 -0.21 9.59
C LEU A 226 16.95 -1.28 9.88
N ILE A 227 15.68 -0.88 9.88
CA ILE A 227 14.54 -1.81 9.94
C ILE A 227 13.66 -1.54 8.73
N SER A 228 13.50 -2.51 7.84
CA SER A 228 12.59 -2.43 6.70
C SER A 228 11.34 -3.25 6.96
N ALA A 229 10.18 -2.69 6.66
CA ALA A 229 8.91 -3.41 6.74
C ALA A 229 7.91 -2.87 5.72
N ALA A 230 6.65 -3.30 5.86
CA ALA A 230 5.50 -2.93 5.04
C ALA A 230 5.52 -3.42 3.58
N ALA A 231 6.64 -3.99 3.13
CA ALA A 231 6.73 -4.76 1.90
C ALA A 231 7.97 -5.66 1.91
N PRO A 232 8.01 -6.67 1.02
CA PRO A 232 9.14 -7.58 0.92
C PRO A 232 10.44 -6.81 0.66
N LEU A 233 11.44 -7.12 1.47
CA LEU A 233 12.82 -6.78 1.18
C LEU A 233 13.50 -8.05 0.68
N GLY A 234 13.83 -8.07 -0.62
CA GLY A 234 14.52 -9.19 -1.25
C GLY A 234 15.88 -9.47 -0.59
N LEU A 235 16.31 -10.72 -0.62
CA LEU A 235 17.59 -11.19 -0.10
C LEU A 235 18.77 -10.37 -0.66
N GLU A 236 18.78 -10.16 -1.97
CA GLU A 236 19.83 -9.42 -2.67
C GLU A 236 19.90 -7.97 -2.21
N LEU A 237 18.75 -7.31 -2.03
CA LEU A 237 18.70 -5.93 -1.57
C LEU A 237 19.19 -5.80 -0.12
N SER A 238 18.84 -6.74 0.76
CA SER A 238 19.37 -6.77 2.13
C SER A 238 20.90 -6.87 2.15
N VAL A 239 21.47 -7.75 1.31
CA VAL A 239 22.92 -7.90 1.15
C VAL A 239 23.54 -6.62 0.58
N GLU A 240 22.95 -6.03 -0.46
CA GLU A 240 23.45 -4.80 -1.10
C GLU A 240 23.50 -3.62 -0.11
N VAL A 241 22.45 -3.44 0.71
CA VAL A 241 22.41 -2.39 1.74
C VAL A 241 23.51 -2.60 2.79
N ARG A 242 23.66 -3.83 3.31
CA ARG A 242 24.70 -4.16 4.28
C ARG A 242 26.10 -3.89 3.72
N HIS A 243 26.34 -4.26 2.47
CA HIS A 243 27.63 -3.98 1.81
C HIS A 243 27.85 -2.48 1.57
N ALA A 244 26.81 -1.73 1.20
CA ALA A 244 26.91 -0.31 0.91
C ALA A 244 27.13 0.56 2.16
N LEU A 245 26.50 0.21 3.28
CA LEU A 245 26.50 1.03 4.50
C LEU A 245 27.35 0.45 5.64
N GLY A 246 27.68 -0.85 5.60
CA GLY A 246 28.42 -1.52 6.67
C GLY A 246 27.62 -1.76 7.95
N ILE A 247 26.29 -1.70 7.89
CA ILE A 247 25.38 -1.84 9.04
C ILE A 247 24.29 -2.87 8.78
N PRO A 248 23.77 -3.56 9.82
CA PRO A 248 22.66 -4.49 9.68
C PRO A 248 21.38 -3.82 9.17
N ILE A 249 20.61 -4.57 8.39
CA ILE A 249 19.22 -4.28 8.03
C ILE A 249 18.34 -5.45 8.47
N LYS A 250 17.34 -5.15 9.29
CA LYS A 250 16.35 -6.10 9.81
C LYS A 250 15.05 -6.00 9.01
N GLN A 251 14.26 -7.07 9.04
CA GLN A 251 12.90 -7.06 8.55
C GLN A 251 11.89 -7.21 9.69
N ALA A 252 10.70 -6.69 9.45
CA ALA A 252 9.52 -6.98 10.25
C ALA A 252 8.30 -7.15 9.35
N TYR A 253 7.33 -7.92 9.81
CA TYR A 253 6.05 -8.10 9.15
C TYR A 253 4.91 -7.85 10.13
N GLY A 254 3.82 -7.32 9.59
CA GLY A 254 2.67 -6.89 10.35
C GLY A 254 1.65 -6.19 9.46
N MET A 255 0.44 -6.01 9.97
CA MET A 255 -0.67 -5.37 9.27
C MET A 255 -1.47 -4.48 10.22
N THR A 256 -2.26 -3.55 9.69
CA THR A 256 -3.03 -2.61 10.51
C THR A 256 -3.93 -3.35 11.52
N GLU A 257 -4.49 -4.49 11.11
CA GLU A 257 -5.34 -5.38 11.90
C GLU A 257 -4.58 -6.10 13.05
N LEU A 258 -3.26 -5.97 13.12
CA LEU A 258 -2.39 -6.52 14.18
C LEU A 258 -1.73 -5.43 15.03
N SER A 259 -2.15 -4.17 14.87
CA SER A 259 -1.70 -3.05 15.70
C SER A 259 -0.18 -2.72 15.81
N PRO A 260 0.73 -2.91 14.82
CA PRO A 260 0.67 -3.70 13.59
C PRO A 260 1.57 -4.95 13.56
N ILE A 261 2.56 -5.09 14.44
CA ILE A 261 3.65 -6.09 14.28
C ILE A 261 3.22 -7.51 14.66
N SER A 262 3.61 -8.52 13.88
CA SER A 262 3.51 -9.93 14.27
C SER A 262 4.83 -10.70 14.18
N HIS A 263 5.73 -10.29 13.29
CA HIS A 263 7.04 -10.90 13.14
C HIS A 263 8.13 -9.85 13.09
N MET A 264 9.31 -10.20 13.62
CA MET A 264 10.47 -9.33 13.57
C MET A 264 11.76 -10.13 13.59
N THR A 265 12.75 -9.61 12.88
CA THR A 265 14.11 -10.18 12.85
C THR A 265 14.86 -9.84 14.13
N ILE A 266 15.58 -10.82 14.69
CA ILE A 266 16.51 -10.64 15.80
C ILE A 266 17.86 -10.17 15.23
N THR A 267 18.46 -9.13 15.80
CA THR A 267 19.68 -8.50 15.23
C THR A 267 20.86 -9.45 15.21
N GLU A 268 20.97 -10.31 16.22
CA GLU A 268 22.02 -11.31 16.35
C GLU A 268 21.83 -12.50 15.40
N ASN A 269 20.65 -12.64 14.78
CA ASN A 269 20.32 -13.75 13.87
C ASN A 269 19.50 -13.27 12.66
N ILE A 270 20.11 -12.41 11.84
CA ILE A 270 19.48 -11.91 10.61
C ILE A 270 19.53 -13.01 9.54
N VAL A 271 18.36 -13.48 9.12
CA VAL A 271 18.19 -14.42 8.01
C VAL A 271 17.64 -13.65 6.80
N ASP A 272 18.44 -13.51 5.75
CA ASP A 272 18.04 -12.77 4.56
C ASP A 272 16.80 -13.37 3.89
N GLY A 273 15.91 -12.49 3.41
CA GLY A 273 14.62 -12.87 2.84
C GLY A 273 13.55 -13.30 3.85
N SER A 274 13.92 -13.54 5.12
CA SER A 274 12.95 -13.77 6.20
C SER A 274 12.43 -12.45 6.76
N VAL A 275 11.16 -12.45 7.18
CA VAL A 275 10.57 -11.36 7.97
C VAL A 275 10.84 -11.52 9.48
N GLY A 276 11.60 -12.55 9.85
CA GLY A 276 12.00 -12.89 11.19
C GLY A 276 11.12 -13.96 11.83
N VAL A 277 11.11 -13.96 13.16
CA VAL A 277 10.37 -14.93 13.99
C VAL A 277 9.13 -14.24 14.57
N LEU A 278 8.20 -15.04 15.12
CA LEU A 278 7.05 -14.50 15.83
C LEU A 278 7.48 -13.63 17.02
N VAL A 279 6.81 -12.48 17.20
CA VAL A 279 6.93 -11.72 18.44
C VAL A 279 6.26 -12.47 19.61
N PRO A 280 6.60 -12.18 20.88
CA PRO A 280 6.14 -12.98 22.01
C PRO A 280 4.62 -12.91 22.12
N ASN A 281 3.98 -13.91 22.72
CA ASN A 281 2.51 -13.96 22.88
C ASN A 281 1.71 -13.93 21.56
N GLN A 282 2.34 -14.27 20.42
CA GLN A 282 1.65 -14.58 19.18
C GLN A 282 1.63 -16.10 18.93
N GLU A 283 0.56 -16.56 18.31
CA GLU A 283 0.45 -17.88 17.71
C GLU A 283 0.30 -17.71 16.20
N ALA A 284 0.95 -18.60 15.43
CA ALA A 284 0.77 -18.67 13.98
C ALA A 284 0.55 -20.09 13.50
N GLN A 285 -0.12 -20.22 12.36
CA GLN A 285 -0.19 -21.46 11.61
C GLN A 285 -0.21 -21.14 10.11
N ILE A 286 0.43 -22.02 9.33
CA ILE A 286 0.34 -22.00 7.87
C ILE A 286 -0.79 -22.95 7.47
N VAL A 287 -1.76 -22.46 6.72
CA VAL A 287 -2.99 -23.21 6.39
C VAL A 287 -3.17 -23.24 4.88
N ASN A 288 -3.48 -24.41 4.34
CA ASN A 288 -3.85 -24.53 2.94
C ASN A 288 -5.22 -23.83 2.72
N PRO A 289 -5.31 -22.79 1.88
CA PRO A 289 -6.51 -21.97 1.75
C PRO A 289 -7.69 -22.71 1.09
N GLU A 290 -7.44 -23.81 0.37
CA GLU A 290 -8.48 -24.60 -0.29
C GLU A 290 -9.08 -25.68 0.62
N THR A 291 -8.24 -26.30 1.45
CA THR A 291 -8.62 -27.46 2.27
C THR A 291 -8.80 -27.13 3.75
N GLY A 292 -8.31 -25.98 4.22
CA GLY A 292 -8.30 -25.59 5.62
C GLY A 292 -7.34 -26.42 6.48
N LYS A 293 -6.48 -27.25 5.88
CA LYS A 293 -5.52 -28.09 6.61
C LYS A 293 -4.28 -27.30 7.01
N LYS A 294 -3.82 -27.52 8.24
CA LYS A 294 -2.52 -27.02 8.71
C LYS A 294 -1.40 -27.69 7.94
N LEU A 295 -0.41 -26.91 7.54
CA LEU A 295 0.78 -27.34 6.83
C LEU A 295 1.99 -27.40 7.76
N GLY A 296 2.98 -28.20 7.39
CA GLY A 296 4.24 -28.35 8.09
C GLY A 296 5.29 -27.31 7.69
N PHE A 297 6.53 -27.53 8.16
CA PHE A 297 7.65 -26.65 7.82
C PHE A 297 7.93 -26.65 6.32
N ASN A 298 8.34 -25.48 5.80
CA ASN A 298 8.67 -25.21 4.41
C ASN A 298 7.53 -25.39 3.39
N GLU A 299 6.32 -25.73 3.83
CA GLU A 299 5.13 -25.74 2.98
C GLU A 299 4.51 -24.33 2.89
N GLU A 300 3.99 -23.99 1.71
CA GLU A 300 3.40 -22.67 1.44
C GLU A 300 1.88 -22.69 1.63
N GLY A 301 1.36 -21.77 2.43
CA GLY A 301 -0.06 -21.61 2.70
C GLY A 301 -0.39 -20.25 3.28
N GLU A 302 -1.67 -19.99 3.52
CA GLU A 302 -2.11 -18.74 4.15
C GLU A 302 -1.63 -18.66 5.60
N LEU A 303 -1.06 -17.52 5.97
CA LEU A 303 -0.64 -17.23 7.35
C LEU A 303 -1.85 -16.84 8.19
N TRP A 304 -2.15 -17.62 9.22
CA TRP A 304 -3.16 -17.25 10.21
C TRP A 304 -2.48 -16.89 11.53
N LEU A 305 -2.96 -15.83 12.17
CA LEU A 305 -2.37 -15.28 13.39
C LEU A 305 -3.39 -15.12 14.50
N ARG A 306 -2.95 -15.32 15.74
CA ARG A 306 -3.74 -15.07 16.93
C ARG A 306 -2.89 -14.46 18.02
N GLY A 307 -3.41 -13.44 18.69
CA GLY A 307 -2.77 -12.88 19.87
C GLY A 307 -3.35 -11.54 20.31
N PRO A 308 -2.76 -10.91 21.34
CA PRO A 308 -3.37 -9.79 22.06
C PRO A 308 -3.41 -8.46 21.29
N ASN A 309 -2.70 -8.35 20.17
CA ASN A 309 -2.64 -7.18 19.29
C ASN A 309 -3.61 -7.24 18.09
N VAL A 310 -4.33 -8.35 17.92
CA VAL A 310 -5.37 -8.51 16.89
C VAL A 310 -6.49 -7.49 17.14
N MET A 311 -6.93 -6.80 16.08
CA MET A 311 -7.96 -5.77 16.10
C MET A 311 -9.28 -6.25 16.72
N LEU A 312 -10.12 -5.29 17.12
CA LEU A 312 -11.51 -5.54 17.51
C LEU A 312 -12.45 -5.81 16.31
N GLY A 313 -11.95 -5.70 15.09
CA GLY A 313 -12.71 -5.81 13.84
C GLY A 313 -12.87 -4.48 13.11
N TYR A 314 -13.41 -4.55 11.91
CA TYR A 314 -13.64 -3.40 11.05
C TYR A 314 -14.83 -2.56 11.54
N LEU A 315 -14.67 -1.25 11.50
CA LEU A 315 -15.66 -0.25 11.90
C LEU A 315 -16.89 -0.36 11.00
N ASN A 316 -18.03 -0.67 11.61
CA ASN A 316 -19.32 -0.82 10.92
C ASN A 316 -19.31 -1.90 9.81
N ASN A 317 -18.42 -2.89 9.91
CA ASN A 317 -18.33 -3.96 8.92
C ASN A 317 -18.13 -5.32 9.61
N ASP A 318 -19.17 -5.75 10.34
CA ASP A 318 -19.19 -7.04 11.04
C ASP A 318 -19.06 -8.23 10.09
N LYS A 319 -19.53 -8.09 8.84
CA LYS A 319 -19.37 -9.12 7.81
C LYS A 319 -17.90 -9.36 7.50
N ALA A 320 -17.17 -8.31 7.10
CA ALA A 320 -15.74 -8.41 6.85
C ALA A 320 -14.98 -8.88 8.09
N THR A 321 -15.39 -8.43 9.28
CA THR A 321 -14.77 -8.87 10.55
C THR A 321 -14.89 -10.38 10.74
N LYS A 322 -16.08 -10.97 10.50
CA LYS A 322 -16.32 -12.41 10.64
C LYS A 322 -15.66 -13.24 9.53
N GLU A 323 -15.43 -12.65 8.37
CA GLU A 323 -14.71 -13.29 7.26
C GLU A 323 -13.20 -13.27 7.49
N THR A 324 -12.66 -12.22 8.13
CA THR A 324 -11.23 -12.07 8.44
C THR A 324 -10.81 -12.75 9.74
N ILE A 325 -11.67 -12.75 10.76
CA ILE A 325 -11.39 -13.37 12.07
C ILE A 325 -12.34 -14.55 12.27
N VAL A 326 -11.81 -15.77 12.12
CA VAL A 326 -12.56 -17.03 12.22
C VAL A 326 -12.00 -17.84 13.38
N ASP A 327 -12.85 -18.22 14.34
CA ASP A 327 -12.45 -19.00 15.53
C ASP A 327 -11.26 -18.40 16.30
N GLY A 328 -11.18 -17.07 16.32
CA GLY A 328 -10.12 -16.30 16.99
C GLY A 328 -8.81 -16.20 16.19
N TRP A 329 -8.73 -16.78 14.99
CA TRP A 329 -7.63 -16.63 14.07
C TRP A 329 -7.91 -15.50 13.09
N LEU A 330 -6.97 -14.56 12.99
CA LEU A 330 -6.93 -13.57 11.93
C LEU A 330 -6.29 -14.21 10.70
N HIS A 331 -7.03 -14.24 9.60
CA HIS A 331 -6.57 -14.67 8.28
C HIS A 331 -5.91 -13.46 7.60
N THR A 332 -4.60 -13.50 7.36
CA THR A 332 -3.88 -12.33 6.83
C THR A 332 -4.16 -12.09 5.35
N GLY A 333 -4.59 -13.13 4.62
CA GLY A 333 -4.63 -13.12 3.17
C GLY A 333 -3.24 -13.11 2.52
N ASP A 334 -2.18 -13.40 3.28
CA ASP A 334 -0.80 -13.52 2.77
C ASP A 334 -0.37 -14.99 2.79
N ILE A 335 0.24 -15.45 1.70
CA ILE A 335 0.92 -16.74 1.63
C ILE A 335 2.28 -16.59 2.31
N ALA A 336 2.55 -17.50 3.23
CA ALA A 336 3.82 -17.60 3.91
C ALA A 336 4.26 -19.05 4.05
N LYS A 337 5.51 -19.22 4.48
CA LYS A 337 6.06 -20.46 4.98
C LYS A 337 6.95 -20.19 6.18
N VAL A 338 7.18 -21.22 6.98
CA VAL A 338 8.08 -21.19 8.14
C VAL A 338 9.09 -22.31 8.04
N ASP A 339 10.36 -22.02 8.28
CA ASP A 339 11.42 -23.04 8.31
C ASP A 339 11.50 -23.74 9.68
N GLU A 340 12.33 -24.77 9.78
CA GLU A 340 12.54 -25.56 11.00
C GLU A 340 13.15 -24.75 12.16
N ASN A 341 13.73 -23.58 11.86
CA ASN A 341 14.32 -22.66 12.84
C ASN A 341 13.32 -21.57 13.29
N GLY A 342 12.09 -21.59 12.77
CA GLY A 342 11.04 -20.62 13.09
C GLY A 342 11.13 -19.30 12.32
N ASN A 343 11.95 -19.22 11.26
CA ASN A 343 12.00 -18.05 10.39
C ASN A 343 10.83 -18.08 9.41
N PHE A 344 10.07 -16.99 9.36
CA PHE A 344 8.94 -16.84 8.46
C PHE A 344 9.36 -16.12 7.18
N TYR A 345 8.74 -16.51 6.08
CA TYR A 345 8.94 -15.94 4.76
C TYR A 345 7.59 -15.61 4.15
N ILE A 346 7.37 -14.35 3.80
CA ILE A 346 6.17 -13.93 3.08
C ILE A 346 6.43 -14.15 1.59
N VAL A 347 5.62 -15.01 0.98
CA VAL A 347 5.75 -15.41 -0.42
C VAL A 347 5.02 -14.41 -1.31
N ASP A 348 3.73 -14.16 -1.04
CA ASP A 348 2.91 -13.20 -1.75
C ASP A 348 1.55 -12.96 -1.07
N ARG A 349 0.71 -12.07 -1.62
CA ARG A 349 -0.69 -11.92 -1.27
C ARG A 349 -1.55 -13.00 -1.96
N LEU A 350 -2.41 -13.68 -1.21
CA LEU A 350 -3.33 -14.72 -1.74
C LEU A 350 -4.17 -14.21 -2.93
N LYS A 351 -4.61 -12.95 -2.87
CA LYS A 351 -5.40 -12.31 -3.94
C LYS A 351 -4.56 -11.89 -5.16
N GLU A 352 -3.24 -11.79 -5.02
CA GLU A 352 -2.33 -11.37 -6.09
C GLU A 352 -1.64 -12.55 -6.80
N LEU A 353 -1.74 -13.76 -6.23
CA LEU A 353 -1.23 -14.97 -6.87
C LEU A 353 -1.82 -15.16 -8.26
N ILE A 354 -0.94 -15.38 -9.21
CA ILE A 354 -1.28 -15.64 -10.60
C ILE A 354 -1.69 -17.11 -10.73
N LYS A 355 -2.94 -17.35 -11.11
CA LYS A 355 -3.53 -18.69 -11.24
C LYS A 355 -3.25 -19.26 -12.63
N TYR A 356 -2.05 -19.85 -12.79
CA TYR A 356 -1.63 -20.48 -14.04
C TYR A 356 -1.92 -21.99 -14.02
N LYS A 357 -2.99 -22.39 -14.70
CA LYS A 357 -3.49 -23.78 -14.70
C LYS A 357 -3.71 -24.28 -13.27
N ALA A 358 -3.02 -25.35 -12.87
CA ALA A 358 -3.06 -25.89 -11.51
C ALA A 358 -2.00 -25.28 -10.56
N PHE A 359 -1.23 -24.29 -11.03
CA PHE A 359 -0.15 -23.67 -10.27
C PHE A 359 -0.54 -22.26 -9.84
N GLN A 360 -0.10 -21.88 -8.65
CA GLN A 360 -0.14 -20.51 -8.15
C GLN A 360 1.27 -19.93 -8.24
N ILE A 361 1.42 -18.77 -8.86
CA ILE A 361 2.71 -18.11 -9.07
C ILE A 361 2.68 -16.80 -8.30
N ALA A 362 3.68 -16.56 -7.47
CA ALA A 362 3.88 -15.31 -6.75
C ALA A 362 4.48 -14.23 -7.67
N PRO A 363 3.76 -13.14 -7.99
CA PRO A 363 4.37 -11.95 -8.59
C PRO A 363 5.67 -11.49 -7.90
N ALA A 364 5.71 -11.45 -6.57
CA ALA A 364 6.83 -10.88 -5.82
C ALA A 364 8.14 -11.64 -6.05
N GLU A 365 8.08 -12.97 -6.22
CA GLU A 365 9.24 -13.79 -6.58
C GLU A 365 9.82 -13.39 -7.95
N LEU A 366 8.94 -13.19 -8.93
CA LEU A 366 9.33 -12.77 -10.27
C LEU A 366 9.86 -11.34 -10.29
N GLU A 367 9.29 -10.44 -9.48
CA GLU A 367 9.76 -9.06 -9.31
C GLU A 367 11.15 -9.01 -8.69
N ALA A 368 11.37 -9.73 -7.59
CA ALA A 368 12.68 -9.83 -6.94
C ALA A 368 13.73 -10.32 -7.94
N LEU A 369 13.43 -11.38 -8.69
CA LEU A 369 14.31 -11.88 -9.74
C LEU A 369 14.57 -10.83 -10.83
N LEU A 370 13.54 -10.15 -11.33
CA LEU A 370 13.68 -9.11 -12.36
C LEU A 370 14.56 -7.94 -11.88
N LEU A 371 14.48 -7.57 -10.59
CA LEU A 371 15.30 -6.51 -9.99
C LEU A 371 16.80 -6.89 -9.92
N THR A 372 17.15 -8.17 -10.02
CA THR A 372 18.54 -8.62 -10.15
C THR A 372 19.11 -8.43 -11.56
N HIS A 373 18.26 -8.18 -12.57
CA HIS A 373 18.71 -7.99 -13.94
C HIS A 373 19.55 -6.70 -14.07
N PRO A 374 20.79 -6.75 -14.60
CA PRO A 374 21.73 -5.62 -14.54
C PRO A 374 21.23 -4.36 -15.27
N LYS A 375 20.32 -4.54 -16.23
CA LYS A 375 19.74 -3.46 -17.06
C LYS A 375 18.41 -2.90 -16.54
N LEU A 376 17.79 -3.51 -15.53
CA LEU A 376 16.49 -3.08 -15.01
C LEU A 376 16.66 -2.24 -13.74
N ALA A 377 15.85 -1.20 -13.63
CA ALA A 377 15.80 -0.29 -12.49
C ALA A 377 14.62 -0.60 -11.56
N ASP A 378 13.52 -1.10 -12.12
CA ASP A 378 12.30 -1.41 -11.40
C ASP A 378 11.49 -2.47 -12.16
N ALA A 379 10.67 -3.25 -11.45
CA ALA A 379 9.86 -4.32 -12.02
C ALA A 379 8.54 -4.51 -11.25
N ALA A 380 7.46 -4.74 -11.99
CA ALA A 380 6.17 -5.15 -11.43
C ALA A 380 5.58 -6.27 -12.28
N VAL A 381 5.04 -7.29 -11.63
CA VAL A 381 4.42 -8.45 -12.25
C VAL A 381 2.96 -8.51 -11.84
N ILE A 382 2.07 -8.76 -12.80
CA ILE A 382 0.63 -8.88 -12.55
C ILE A 382 0.06 -10.13 -13.25
N PRO A 383 -1.05 -10.68 -12.74
CA PRO A 383 -1.85 -11.64 -13.48
C PRO A 383 -2.49 -10.96 -14.69
N VAL A 384 -2.45 -11.63 -15.84
CA VAL A 384 -3.30 -11.27 -16.99
C VAL A 384 -4.09 -12.49 -17.46
N PRO A 385 -5.36 -12.32 -17.85
CA PRO A 385 -6.18 -13.41 -18.36
C PRO A 385 -5.53 -14.10 -19.56
N HIS A 386 -5.68 -15.42 -19.64
CA HIS A 386 -5.21 -16.25 -20.74
C HIS A 386 -6.19 -17.40 -20.99
N ASP A 387 -6.73 -17.45 -22.20
CA ASP A 387 -7.87 -18.33 -22.57
C ASP A 387 -7.69 -19.80 -22.18
N MET A 388 -6.48 -20.35 -22.32
CA MET A 388 -6.19 -21.75 -21.99
C MET A 388 -5.52 -22.00 -20.64
N ALA A 389 -5.09 -20.95 -19.94
CA ALA A 389 -4.25 -21.08 -18.74
C ALA A 389 -4.88 -20.46 -17.49
N GLY A 390 -6.06 -19.84 -17.61
CA GLY A 390 -6.63 -18.99 -16.57
C GLY A 390 -5.92 -17.65 -16.58
N GLU A 391 -4.76 -17.58 -15.93
CA GLU A 391 -3.92 -16.39 -15.87
C GLU A 391 -2.48 -16.71 -16.25
N VAL A 392 -1.75 -15.71 -16.76
CA VAL A 392 -0.30 -15.80 -17.00
C VAL A 392 0.43 -14.59 -16.40
N PRO A 393 1.71 -14.75 -16.00
CA PRO A 393 2.50 -13.62 -15.53
C PRO A 393 2.83 -12.63 -16.65
N ARG A 394 2.50 -11.36 -16.45
CA ARG A 394 2.96 -10.22 -17.26
C ARG A 394 3.85 -9.32 -16.43
N ALA A 395 5.02 -8.96 -16.97
CA ALA A 395 5.93 -8.01 -16.34
C ALA A 395 5.89 -6.63 -16.99
N TYR A 396 5.91 -5.59 -16.17
CA TYR A 396 6.22 -4.21 -16.50
C TYR A 396 7.59 -3.90 -15.93
N VAL A 397 8.51 -3.40 -16.76
CA VAL A 397 9.89 -3.17 -16.33
C VAL A 397 10.36 -1.77 -16.71
N VAL A 398 11.13 -1.15 -15.83
CA VAL A 398 11.81 0.12 -16.07
C VAL A 398 13.28 -0.18 -16.34
N LYS A 399 13.82 0.37 -17.43
CA LYS A 399 15.25 0.24 -17.73
C LYS A 399 16.05 1.26 -16.94
N LYS A 400 17.29 0.92 -16.59
CA LYS A 400 18.25 1.92 -16.11
C LYS A 400 18.49 3.00 -17.19
N PRO A 401 18.70 4.27 -16.80
CA PRO A 401 18.92 5.37 -17.74
C PRO A 401 20.05 5.07 -18.73
N GLY A 402 19.83 5.34 -20.01
CA GLY A 402 20.85 5.16 -21.06
C GLY A 402 21.13 3.71 -21.49
N ILE A 403 20.50 2.70 -20.86
CA ILE A 403 20.74 1.28 -21.19
C ILE A 403 19.67 0.74 -22.15
N LYS A 404 20.11 0.05 -23.21
CA LYS A 404 19.23 -0.74 -24.11
C LYS A 404 18.98 -2.13 -23.52
N CYS A 405 17.71 -2.49 -23.40
CA CYS A 405 17.24 -3.81 -22.97
C CYS A 405 16.05 -4.18 -23.86
N THR A 406 16.01 -5.42 -24.35
CA THR A 406 14.92 -5.94 -25.21
C THR A 406 13.99 -6.84 -24.41
N GLU A 407 12.79 -7.08 -24.91
CA GLU A 407 11.84 -8.00 -24.25
C GLU A 407 12.35 -9.44 -24.23
N SER A 408 12.99 -9.91 -25.31
CA SER A 408 13.55 -11.26 -25.41
C SER A 408 14.60 -11.50 -24.34
N GLU A 409 15.52 -10.53 -24.16
CA GLU A 409 16.58 -10.59 -23.16
C GLU A 409 16.03 -10.80 -21.75
N VAL A 410 14.98 -10.06 -21.38
CA VAL A 410 14.37 -10.18 -20.04
C VAL A 410 13.60 -11.49 -19.89
N LYS A 411 12.88 -11.93 -20.94
CA LYS A 411 12.14 -13.21 -20.92
C LYS A 411 13.08 -14.40 -20.80
N GLU A 412 14.18 -14.39 -21.55
CA GLU A 412 15.23 -15.42 -21.50
C GLU A 412 15.92 -15.42 -20.12
N PHE A 413 16.20 -14.24 -19.56
CA PHE A 413 16.78 -14.11 -18.22
C PHE A 413 15.93 -14.78 -17.15
N VAL A 414 14.60 -14.55 -17.17
CA VAL A 414 13.67 -15.18 -16.23
C VAL A 414 13.55 -16.67 -16.51
N ALA A 415 13.33 -17.08 -17.77
CA ALA A 415 13.14 -18.47 -18.15
C ALA A 415 14.32 -19.38 -17.81
N ALA A 416 15.54 -18.84 -17.80
CA ALA A 416 16.74 -19.57 -17.39
C ALA A 416 16.85 -19.81 -15.87
N ARG A 417 16.04 -19.14 -15.04
CA ARG A 417 16.19 -19.10 -13.57
C ARG A 417 14.96 -19.57 -12.78
N VAL A 418 13.82 -19.77 -13.44
CA VAL A 418 12.59 -20.22 -12.78
C VAL A 418 12.03 -21.46 -13.45
N ALA A 419 11.22 -22.22 -12.70
CA ALA A 419 10.49 -23.35 -13.24
C ALA A 419 9.59 -22.93 -14.42
N ASN A 420 9.40 -23.82 -15.40
CA ASN A 420 8.72 -23.50 -16.65
C ASN A 420 7.35 -22.82 -16.44
N PHE A 421 6.55 -23.26 -15.47
CA PHE A 421 5.24 -22.66 -15.19
C PHE A 421 5.31 -21.21 -14.70
N LYS A 422 6.41 -20.76 -14.07
CA LYS A 422 6.61 -19.38 -13.58
C LYS A 422 7.06 -18.38 -14.66
N THR A 423 7.39 -18.83 -15.87
CA THR A 423 7.93 -17.95 -16.91
C THR A 423 6.93 -16.90 -17.41
N LEU A 424 7.45 -15.76 -17.87
CA LEU A 424 6.68 -14.61 -18.36
C LEU A 424 6.02 -14.93 -19.72
N ARG A 425 4.79 -15.44 -19.66
CA ARG A 425 3.97 -15.76 -20.84
C ARG A 425 3.07 -14.62 -21.29
N GLY A 426 2.85 -13.64 -20.43
CA GLY A 426 2.26 -12.37 -20.85
C GLY A 426 3.23 -11.58 -21.75
N TYR A 427 2.68 -10.61 -22.49
CA TYR A 427 3.49 -9.54 -23.08
C TYR A 427 4.35 -8.87 -22.00
N LEU A 428 5.61 -8.54 -22.31
CA LEU A 428 6.47 -7.80 -21.41
C LEU A 428 6.46 -6.35 -21.85
N LEU A 429 6.21 -5.41 -20.94
CA LEU A 429 6.12 -4.00 -21.28
C LEU A 429 7.28 -3.22 -20.67
N ILE A 430 8.12 -2.68 -21.53
CA ILE A 430 9.20 -1.78 -21.13
C ILE A 430 8.61 -0.37 -21.04
N THR A 431 8.47 0.14 -19.82
CA THR A 431 7.86 1.45 -19.53
C THR A 431 8.90 2.47 -19.09
N LYS A 432 8.57 3.77 -19.20
CA LYS A 432 9.42 4.88 -18.72
C LYS A 432 9.47 4.94 -17.19
N ALA A 433 8.37 4.55 -16.56
CA ALA A 433 8.23 4.36 -15.13
C ALA A 433 7.13 3.32 -14.92
N ILE A 434 7.23 2.52 -13.88
CA ILE A 434 6.06 1.78 -13.41
C ILE A 434 5.15 2.85 -12.81
N ASN A 435 4.08 3.20 -13.55
CA ASN A 435 3.06 4.15 -13.10
C ASN A 435 2.21 3.48 -12.01
N ASN A 436 2.83 3.41 -10.84
CA ASN A 436 2.18 3.36 -9.55
C ASN A 436 1.73 4.80 -9.30
N GLU A 437 0.49 5.16 -9.63
CA GLU A 437 0.04 6.54 -9.46
C GLU A 437 0.40 7.01 -8.04
N TYR A 438 1.22 8.08 -8.00
CA TYR A 438 1.96 8.66 -6.88
C TYR A 438 3.34 8.04 -6.56
N CYS A 439 4.38 8.55 -7.24
CA CYS A 439 5.73 8.68 -6.67
C CYS A 439 5.70 9.65 -5.47
N ASP A 440 5.18 9.16 -4.37
CA ASP A 440 5.60 9.44 -3.00
C ASP A 440 5.61 8.04 -2.35
N ILE A 441 6.38 7.81 -1.27
CA ILE A 441 6.56 6.54 -0.52
C ILE A 441 5.29 5.67 -0.26
N PHE A 442 4.11 6.20 -0.54
CA PHE A 442 2.77 5.69 -0.30
C PHE A 442 2.36 4.45 -1.11
N PHE A 443 2.88 4.20 -2.32
CA PHE A 443 2.33 3.11 -3.14
C PHE A 443 2.72 1.70 -2.66
N ILE A 444 3.86 1.55 -1.98
CA ILE A 444 4.23 0.25 -1.40
C ILE A 444 3.30 -0.15 -0.26
N LEU A 445 2.83 0.83 0.52
CA LEU A 445 1.76 0.62 1.50
C LEU A 445 0.42 0.31 0.83
N PHE A 446 0.21 0.76 -0.40
CA PHE A 446 -1.06 0.62 -1.13
C PHE A 446 -1.19 -0.72 -1.86
N ARG A 447 -0.10 -1.22 -2.48
CA ARG A 447 -0.07 -2.51 -3.17
C ARG A 447 -0.16 -3.66 -2.17
N TRP A 448 0.57 -3.57 -1.06
CA TRP A 448 0.53 -4.57 0.00
C TRP A 448 -0.61 -4.34 1.00
N GLY A 449 -1.76 -3.76 0.62
CA GLY A 449 -2.97 -3.67 1.44
C GLY A 449 -2.81 -3.07 2.86
N TYR A 450 -1.89 -2.13 3.07
CA TYR A 450 -1.63 -1.53 4.40
C TYR A 450 -2.29 -0.15 4.58
N LEU A 451 -2.91 0.41 3.55
CA LEU A 451 -3.89 1.49 3.66
C LEU A 451 -5.24 0.98 3.16
N TYR A 452 -6.01 0.39 4.08
CA TYR A 452 -7.45 0.29 3.95
C TYR A 452 -8.08 1.60 4.39
#